data_AF-A0A2G9MNM2-F1
#
_entry.id   AF-A0A2G9MNM2-F1
#
_cell.length_a   1.000
_cell.length_b   1.000
_cell.length_c   1.000
_cell.angle_alpha   90.00
_cell.angle_beta   90.00
_cell.angle_gamma   90.00
#
_symmetry.space_group_name_H-M   'P 1'
#
loop_
_entity.id
_entity.type
_entity.pdbx_description
1 polymer ?
#
loop_
_entity_poly.entity_id
_entity_poly.type
_entity_poly.pdbx_seq_one_letter_code
_entity_poly.pdbx_strand_id
1 'polypeptide(L)'
;MGELINPKEKIIDAVLNVSIKDVLTEMFPKLTFREAGDGLYDAFCPLHEVDSFVPQLYVRGPIYHCYSCSSDGDITDLCVSLNVGDSYLKKILGLSKLDDSLFKRGLIDYCVSSGKIGSDAWIYLHAPLEGWMLLNDGTWIPED
;
A
#
# COMPACT_ATOMS: atom_id res chain seq x y z
N MET A 1 25.92 12.88 14.61
CA MET A 1 25.60 11.46 14.87
C MET A 1 24.35 11.16 14.06
N GLY A 2 24.45 10.33 13.02
CA GLY A 2 23.28 9.95 12.23
C GLY A 2 22.53 8.86 12.97
N GLU A 3 21.23 9.04 13.22
CA GLU A 3 20.38 7.98 13.75
C GLU A 3 20.38 6.80 12.79
N LEU A 4 20.69 5.61 13.33
CA LEU A 4 20.55 4.34 12.64
C LEU A 4 19.05 4.03 12.55
N ILE A 5 18.35 4.65 11.61
CA ILE A 5 16.94 4.31 11.34
C ILE A 5 16.89 2.84 10.93
N ASN A 6 16.05 2.07 11.62
CA ASN A 6 15.87 0.65 11.39
C ASN A 6 15.40 0.42 9.94
N PRO A 7 16.02 -0.48 9.16
CA PRO A 7 15.58 -0.80 7.81
C PRO A 7 14.09 -1.13 7.70
N LYS A 8 13.50 -1.73 8.74
CA LYS A 8 12.06 -2.02 8.81
C LYS A 8 11.21 -0.74 8.79
N GLU A 9 11.52 0.22 9.66
CA GLU A 9 10.80 1.50 9.73
C GLU A 9 10.85 2.24 8.40
N LYS A 10 12.01 2.24 7.72
CA LYS A 10 12.13 2.86 6.38
C LYS A 10 11.22 2.21 5.34
N ILE A 11 11.06 0.90 5.37
CA ILE A 11 10.19 0.19 4.44
C ILE A 11 8.75 0.56 4.71
N ILE A 12 8.33 0.54 5.98
CA ILE A 12 6.95 0.82 6.36
C ILE A 12 6.60 2.27 6.06
N ASP A 13 7.47 3.21 6.42
CA ASP A 13 7.31 4.63 6.09
C ASP A 13 7.21 4.83 4.57
N ALA A 14 8.06 4.14 3.79
CA ALA A 14 7.98 4.24 2.33
C ALA A 14 6.63 3.74 1.80
N VAL A 15 6.14 2.59 2.27
CA VAL A 15 4.83 2.06 1.85
C VAL A 15 3.69 2.97 2.24
N LEU A 16 3.66 3.46 3.49
CA LEU A 16 2.59 4.32 3.98
C LEU A 16 2.52 5.68 3.29
N ASN A 17 3.65 6.18 2.79
CA ASN A 17 3.71 7.46 2.09
C ASN A 17 3.58 7.33 0.57
N VAL A 18 3.47 6.11 0.04
CA VAL A 18 3.26 5.91 -1.40
C VAL A 18 1.79 6.09 -1.76
N SER A 19 1.57 6.94 -2.74
CA SER A 19 0.25 7.16 -3.34
C SER A 19 -0.03 6.07 -4.37
N ILE A 20 -0.91 5.12 -4.02
CA ILE A 20 -1.34 4.08 -4.97
C ILE A 20 -1.98 4.71 -6.22
N LYS A 21 -2.74 5.80 -6.05
CA LYS A 21 -3.34 6.54 -7.16
C LYS A 21 -2.27 6.99 -8.16
N ASP A 22 -1.16 7.55 -7.68
CA ASP A 22 -0.10 8.06 -8.55
C ASP A 22 0.63 6.91 -9.26
N VAL A 23 0.88 5.80 -8.56
CA VAL A 23 1.44 4.59 -9.17
C VAL A 23 0.53 4.05 -10.26
N LEU A 24 -0.76 3.90 -9.98
CA LEU A 24 -1.73 3.41 -10.96
C LEU A 24 -1.85 4.36 -12.16
N THR A 25 -1.75 5.67 -11.94
CA THR A 25 -1.74 6.66 -13.02
C THR A 25 -0.48 6.55 -13.89
N GLU A 26 0.70 6.29 -13.29
CA GLU A 26 1.94 6.02 -14.02
C GLU A 26 1.84 4.75 -14.87
N MET A 27 1.35 3.66 -14.27
CA MET A 27 1.25 2.35 -14.91
C MET A 27 0.16 2.27 -15.97
N PHE A 28 -0.95 2.97 -15.76
CA PHE A 28 -2.11 2.99 -16.64
C PHE A 28 -2.50 4.44 -16.97
N PRO A 29 -1.80 5.10 -17.92
CA PRO A 29 -2.03 6.52 -18.22
C PRO A 29 -3.43 6.88 -18.73
N LYS A 30 -4.24 5.87 -19.10
CA LYS A 30 -5.63 6.03 -19.51
C LYS A 30 -6.62 5.83 -18.36
N LEU A 31 -6.15 5.38 -17.20
CA LEU A 31 -6.98 5.17 -16.03
C LEU A 31 -7.37 6.54 -15.46
N THR A 32 -8.67 6.77 -15.34
CA THR A 32 -9.22 8.00 -14.79
C THR A 32 -9.73 7.78 -13.39
N PHE A 33 -9.24 8.60 -12.47
CA PHE A 33 -9.72 8.66 -11.09
C PHE A 33 -10.73 9.79 -10.95
N ARG A 34 -11.81 9.52 -10.24
CA ARG A 34 -12.74 10.54 -9.74
C ARG A 34 -12.58 10.63 -8.22
N GLU A 35 -12.63 11.84 -7.69
CA GLU A 35 -12.57 12.04 -6.23
C GLU A 35 -13.97 11.87 -5.63
N ALA A 36 -14.08 11.00 -4.63
CA ALA A 36 -15.32 10.67 -3.93
C ALA A 36 -15.42 11.31 -2.54
N GLY A 37 -14.44 12.14 -2.15
CA GLY A 37 -14.37 12.85 -0.87
C GLY A 37 -13.33 12.28 0.10
N ASP A 38 -12.84 13.09 1.05
CA ASP A 38 -11.90 12.68 2.12
C ASP A 38 -10.67 11.89 1.64
N GLY A 39 -10.11 12.28 0.48
CA GLY A 39 -8.95 11.61 -0.13
C GLY A 39 -9.25 10.21 -0.70
N LEU A 40 -10.53 9.85 -0.81
CA LEU A 40 -11.01 8.64 -1.50
C LEU A 40 -11.15 8.93 -2.99
N TYR A 41 -10.62 8.03 -3.81
CA TYR A 41 -10.75 8.06 -5.26
C TYR A 41 -11.43 6.79 -5.75
N ASP A 42 -12.27 6.92 -6.78
CA ASP A 42 -12.86 5.79 -7.49
C ASP A 42 -12.41 5.73 -8.96
N ALA A 43 -12.20 4.51 -9.46
CA ALA A 43 -11.78 4.26 -10.83
C ALA A 43 -12.25 2.89 -11.34
N PHE A 44 -12.05 2.62 -12.63
CA PHE A 44 -12.17 1.28 -13.18
C PHE A 44 -10.97 0.42 -12.73
N CYS A 45 -11.20 -0.84 -12.38
CA CYS A 45 -10.11 -1.69 -11.93
C CYS A 45 -9.25 -2.12 -13.13
N PRO A 46 -7.91 -1.96 -13.09
CA PRO A 46 -7.04 -2.45 -14.14
C PRO A 46 -6.69 -3.95 -13.98
N LEU A 47 -7.10 -4.60 -12.90
CA LEU A 47 -6.74 -5.99 -12.57
C LEU A 47 -7.68 -7.02 -13.22
N HIS A 48 -8.81 -6.58 -13.75
CA HIS A 48 -9.76 -7.45 -14.43
C HIS A 48 -10.46 -6.69 -15.55
N GLU A 49 -10.97 -7.42 -16.54
CA GLU A 49 -11.85 -6.82 -17.54
C GLU A 49 -13.17 -6.42 -16.87
N VAL A 50 -13.63 -5.21 -17.15
CA VAL A 50 -14.84 -4.67 -16.52
C VAL A 50 -16.03 -4.96 -17.42
N ASP A 51 -16.93 -5.82 -16.95
CA ASP A 51 -18.26 -6.02 -17.57
C ASP A 51 -19.27 -4.94 -17.12
N SER A 52 -18.83 -3.98 -16.29
CA SER A 52 -19.66 -2.96 -15.65
C SER A 52 -19.26 -1.56 -16.08
N PHE A 53 -20.25 -0.68 -16.21
CA PHE A 53 -20.06 0.77 -16.46
C PHE A 53 -19.80 1.58 -15.18
N VAL A 54 -19.64 0.90 -14.04
CA VAL A 54 -19.47 1.53 -12.73
C VAL A 54 -18.03 1.35 -12.25
N PRO A 55 -17.37 2.42 -11.75
CA PRO A 55 -16.09 2.31 -11.05
C PRO A 55 -16.18 1.31 -9.89
N GLN A 56 -15.18 0.43 -9.78
CA GLN A 56 -15.15 -0.65 -8.78
C GLN A 56 -13.89 -0.63 -7.94
N LEU A 57 -12.87 0.12 -8.36
CA LEU A 57 -11.63 0.34 -7.63
C LEU A 57 -11.76 1.58 -6.76
N TYR A 58 -11.40 1.44 -5.50
CA TYR A 58 -11.31 2.50 -4.51
C TYR A 58 -9.88 2.63 -4.04
N VAL A 59 -9.38 3.85 -3.94
CA VAL A 59 -8.04 4.15 -3.44
C VAL A 59 -8.14 5.23 -2.37
N ARG A 60 -7.54 5.00 -1.20
CA ARG A 60 -7.49 5.96 -0.11
C ARG A 60 -6.12 5.92 0.57
N GLY A 61 -5.29 6.93 0.34
CA GLY A 61 -3.92 6.93 0.85
C GLY A 61 -3.12 5.74 0.27
N PRO A 62 -2.47 4.91 1.12
CA PRO A 62 -1.61 3.82 0.68
C PRO A 62 -2.36 2.50 0.42
N ILE A 63 -3.70 2.51 0.47
CA ILE A 63 -4.52 1.30 0.30
C ILE A 63 -5.44 1.39 -0.92
N TYR A 64 -5.70 0.23 -1.51
CA TYR A 64 -6.71 0.06 -2.54
C TYR A 64 -7.65 -1.10 -2.22
N HIS A 65 -8.85 -1.04 -2.79
CA HIS A 65 -9.78 -2.16 -2.78
C HIS A 65 -10.63 -2.16 -4.04
N CYS A 66 -10.82 -3.34 -4.64
CA CYS A 66 -11.73 -3.55 -5.75
C CYS A 66 -12.86 -4.50 -5.35
N TYR A 67 -14.10 -3.99 -5.37
CA TYR A 67 -15.28 -4.78 -4.96
C TYR A 67 -15.66 -5.92 -5.92
N SER A 68 -15.09 -5.94 -7.13
CA SER A 68 -15.48 -6.89 -8.17
C SER A 68 -14.57 -8.11 -8.24
N CYS A 69 -13.25 -7.90 -8.28
CA CYS A 69 -12.27 -8.98 -8.21
C CYS A 69 -11.81 -9.30 -6.78
N SER A 70 -12.30 -8.56 -5.78
CA SER A 70 -11.89 -8.68 -4.38
C SER A 70 -10.40 -8.50 -4.14
N SER A 71 -9.70 -7.83 -5.06
CA SER A 71 -8.29 -7.48 -4.87
C SER A 71 -8.20 -6.22 -4.02
N ASP A 72 -7.42 -6.29 -2.95
CA ASP A 72 -7.12 -5.18 -2.06
C ASP A 72 -5.71 -5.32 -1.48
N GLY A 73 -5.29 -4.29 -0.76
CA GLY A 73 -4.02 -4.26 -0.04
C GLY A 73 -3.28 -2.95 -0.25
N ASP A 74 -1.96 -3.02 -0.07
CA ASP A 74 -1.05 -1.90 -0.24
C ASP A 74 -0.33 -1.94 -1.61
N ILE A 75 0.70 -1.10 -1.78
CA ILE A 75 1.50 -1.06 -3.00
C ILE A 75 2.20 -2.39 -3.34
N THR A 76 2.61 -3.16 -2.34
CA THR A 76 3.22 -4.47 -2.52
C THR A 76 2.21 -5.48 -3.06
N ASP A 77 0.99 -5.52 -2.52
CA ASP A 77 -0.09 -6.38 -3.01
C ASP A 77 -0.51 -5.98 -4.43
N LEU A 78 -0.55 -4.69 -4.70
CA LEU A 78 -0.82 -4.18 -6.04
C LEU A 78 0.26 -4.61 -7.03
N CYS A 79 1.54 -4.49 -6.68
CA CYS A 79 2.65 -4.93 -7.52
C CYS A 79 2.59 -6.45 -7.78
N VAL A 80 2.26 -7.26 -6.77
CA VAL A 80 2.07 -8.71 -6.94
C VAL A 80 0.88 -9.00 -7.88
N SER A 81 -0.25 -8.33 -7.67
CA SER A 81 -1.47 -8.50 -8.49
C SER A 81 -1.23 -8.12 -9.95
N LEU A 82 -0.38 -7.12 -10.18
CA LEU A 82 0.02 -6.66 -11.52
C LEU A 82 1.20 -7.45 -12.12
N ASN A 83 1.73 -8.44 -11.40
CA ASN A 83 2.93 -9.18 -11.77
C ASN A 83 4.12 -8.26 -12.13
N VAL A 84 4.32 -7.23 -11.30
CA VAL A 84 5.36 -6.22 -11.45
C VAL A 84 6.56 -6.62 -10.62
N GLY A 85 7.74 -6.71 -11.25
CA GLY A 85 8.95 -7.19 -10.57
C GLY A 85 9.47 -6.24 -9.47
N ASP A 86 10.18 -6.84 -8.50
CA ASP A 86 10.73 -6.19 -7.30
C ASP A 86 11.54 -4.91 -7.59
N SER A 87 12.22 -4.85 -8.74
CA SER A 87 12.97 -3.67 -9.18
C SER A 87 12.11 -2.41 -9.34
N TYR A 88 10.85 -2.57 -9.78
CA TYR A 88 9.94 -1.43 -9.93
C TYR A 88 9.36 -1.01 -8.58
N LEU A 89 8.99 -1.97 -7.73
CA LEU A 89 8.57 -1.71 -6.36
C LEU A 89 9.65 -0.93 -5.60
N LYS A 90 10.91 -1.38 -5.63
CA LYS A 90 12.05 -0.68 -5.03
C LYS A 90 12.24 0.74 -5.56
N LYS A 91 11.99 0.96 -6.86
CA LYS A 91 12.06 2.29 -7.47
C LYS A 91 10.98 3.20 -6.89
N ILE A 92 9.72 2.74 -6.84
CA ILE A 92 8.59 3.52 -6.29
C ILE A 92 8.83 3.85 -4.82
N LEU A 93 9.27 2.87 -4.03
CA LEU A 93 9.52 3.05 -2.61
C LEU A 93 10.78 3.89 -2.31
N GLY A 94 11.62 4.19 -3.32
CA GLY A 94 12.91 4.83 -3.10
C GLY A 94 13.93 3.94 -2.37
N LEU A 95 13.74 2.62 -2.41
CA LEU A 95 14.48 1.60 -1.65
C LEU A 95 15.47 0.82 -2.53
N SER A 96 16.01 1.44 -3.58
CA SER A 96 16.89 0.80 -4.57
C SER A 96 18.17 0.14 -4.00
N LYS A 97 18.49 0.38 -2.73
CA LYS A 97 19.65 -0.18 -2.02
C LYS A 97 19.30 -1.29 -1.01
N LEU A 98 18.02 -1.61 -0.81
CA LEU A 98 17.61 -2.68 0.10
C LEU A 98 17.64 -4.05 -0.59
N ASP A 99 17.81 -5.12 0.20
CA ASP A 99 17.82 -6.51 -0.27
C ASP A 99 16.43 -6.94 -0.79
N ASP A 100 16.39 -7.75 -1.85
CA ASP A 100 15.16 -8.33 -2.44
C ASP A 100 14.42 -9.24 -1.45
N SER A 101 15.14 -9.81 -0.47
CA SER A 101 14.56 -10.72 0.53
C SER A 101 13.43 -10.10 1.37
N LEU A 102 13.34 -8.76 1.42
CA LEU A 102 12.43 -7.98 2.26
C LEU A 102 11.01 -7.78 1.69
N PHE A 103 10.72 -8.21 0.46
CA PHE A 103 9.48 -7.87 -0.25
C PHE A 103 8.56 -9.07 -0.55
N LYS A 104 8.52 -10.09 0.31
CA LYS A 104 7.95 -11.40 -0.06
C LYS A 104 6.41 -11.55 -0.03
N ARG A 105 5.64 -10.55 0.41
CA ARG A 105 4.18 -10.35 0.22
C ARG A 105 3.71 -9.21 1.15
N GLY A 106 2.54 -8.62 0.84
CA GLY A 106 1.77 -7.63 1.61
C GLY A 106 2.42 -7.08 2.88
N LEU A 107 2.71 -5.79 2.95
CA LEU A 107 3.28 -5.20 4.17
C LEU A 107 2.21 -4.82 5.18
N ILE A 108 0.93 -4.79 4.79
CA ILE A 108 -0.12 -4.19 5.61
C ILE A 108 -1.40 -5.02 5.52
N ASP A 109 -1.65 -5.86 6.53
CA ASP A 109 -3.03 -6.14 6.93
C ASP A 109 -3.47 -5.02 7.89
N TYR A 110 -4.48 -4.24 7.50
CA TYR A 110 -4.86 -2.98 8.17
C TYR A 110 -6.12 -3.18 9.00
N CYS A 111 -6.01 -3.10 10.32
CA CYS A 111 -7.18 -2.99 11.20
C CYS A 111 -7.23 -1.60 11.85
N VAL A 112 -7.95 -0.67 11.21
CA VAL A 112 -8.38 0.57 11.89
C VAL A 112 -9.59 0.25 12.76
N SER A 113 -9.45 0.38 14.07
CA SER A 113 -10.59 0.31 14.99
C SER A 113 -11.61 1.45 14.76
N SER A 114 -11.21 2.53 14.06
CA SER A 114 -11.95 3.80 14.01
C SER A 114 -12.14 4.41 12.61
N GLY A 115 -11.64 3.79 11.53
CA GLY A 115 -11.76 4.28 10.15
C GLY A 115 -11.00 5.59 9.82
N LYS A 116 -10.15 6.09 10.74
CA LYS A 116 -9.31 7.29 10.54
C LYS A 116 -7.84 6.92 10.39
N ILE A 117 -7.27 7.27 9.23
CA ILE A 117 -5.82 7.28 9.02
C ILE A 117 -5.23 8.31 9.99
N GLY A 118 -4.47 7.85 10.98
CA GLY A 118 -3.86 8.69 12.03
C GLY A 118 -4.34 8.41 13.47
N SER A 119 -5.22 7.44 13.70
CA SER A 119 -5.52 6.92 15.04
C SER A 119 -5.26 5.42 15.06
N ASP A 120 -4.44 4.95 16.01
CA ASP A 120 -4.12 3.55 16.31
C ASP A 120 -4.33 2.58 15.14
N ALA A 121 -3.35 2.49 14.25
CA ALA A 121 -3.35 1.52 13.17
C ALA A 121 -2.48 0.32 13.53
N TRP A 122 -3.09 -0.86 13.62
CA TRP A 122 -2.35 -2.12 13.65
C TRP A 122 -1.98 -2.50 12.23
N ILE A 123 -0.68 -2.63 11.99
CA ILE A 123 -0.10 -3.05 10.72
C ILE A 123 0.48 -4.44 10.93
N TYR A 124 -0.12 -5.44 10.29
CA TYR A 124 0.50 -6.76 10.20
C TYR A 124 1.52 -6.74 9.08
N LEU A 125 2.77 -6.95 9.47
CA LEU A 125 3.83 -7.13 8.52
C LEU A 125 3.86 -8.62 8.14
N HIS A 126 3.74 -8.96 6.85
CA HIS A 126 3.98 -10.33 6.42
C HIS A 126 5.48 -10.61 6.26
N ALA A 127 5.84 -11.90 6.10
CA ALA A 127 7.20 -12.34 5.92
C ALA A 127 7.96 -11.53 4.84
N PRO A 128 9.21 -11.10 5.14
CA PRO A 128 10.05 -11.54 6.26
C PRO A 128 9.90 -10.74 7.56
N LEU A 129 8.87 -9.90 7.69
CA LEU A 129 8.65 -9.04 8.84
C LEU A 129 7.52 -9.63 9.71
N GLU A 130 7.73 -10.73 10.44
CA GLU A 130 6.64 -11.57 10.97
C GLU A 130 5.93 -11.07 12.25
N GLY A 131 5.47 -9.81 12.32
CA GLY A 131 4.80 -9.31 13.52
C GLY A 131 3.90 -8.10 13.31
N TRP A 132 3.03 -7.85 14.28
CA TRP A 132 2.21 -6.65 14.31
C TRP A 132 3.02 -5.46 14.83
N MET A 133 2.80 -4.30 14.21
CA MET A 133 3.28 -3.01 14.72
C MET A 133 2.10 -2.05 14.81
N LEU A 134 1.93 -1.44 15.98
CA LEU A 134 0.99 -0.35 16.18
C LEU A 134 1.67 0.97 15.78
N LEU A 135 1.04 1.70 14.86
CA LEU A 135 1.37 3.10 14.58
C LEU A 135 0.45 4.00 15.41
N ASN A 136 1.02 4.63 16.44
CA ASN A 136 0.30 5.56 17.32
C ASN A 136 1.01 6.92 17.30
N ASP A 137 0.32 7.96 16.80
CA ASP A 137 0.83 9.33 16.69
C ASP A 137 2.23 9.42 16.05
N GLY A 138 2.46 8.62 15.00
CA GLY A 138 3.75 8.58 14.29
C GLY A 138 4.84 7.78 15.00
N THR A 139 4.52 7.14 16.12
CA THR A 139 5.44 6.26 16.86
C THR A 139 5.11 4.80 16.59
N TRP A 140 6.13 4.01 16.29
CA TRP A 140 6.05 2.57 16.07
C TRP A 140 6.18 1.80 17.38
N ILE A 141 5.17 0.99 17.71
CA ILE A 141 5.12 0.16 18.91
C ILE A 141 5.01 -1.32 18.47
N PRO A 142 6.04 -2.15 18.65
CA PRO A 142 5.96 -3.57 18.35
C PRO A 142 4.97 -4.28 19.29
N GLU A 143 4.27 -5.30 18.80
CA GLU A 143 3.56 -6.27 19.65
C GLU A 143 4.60 -7.20 20.31
N ASP A 144 4.57 -7.28 21.65
CA ASP A 144 5.47 -8.14 22.45
C ASP A 144 5.24 -9.65 22.25
#